data_AF-D1PQW9-F1
#
_entry.id   AF-D1PQW9-F1
#
_cell.length_a   1.000
_cell.length_b   1.000
_cell.length_c   1.000
_cell.angle_alpha   90.00
_cell.angle_beta   90.00
_cell.angle_gamma   90.00
#
_symmetry.space_group_name_H-M   'P 1'
#
loop_
_entity.id
_entity.type
_entity.pdbx_description
1 polymer ?
#
loop_
_entity_poly.entity_id
_entity_poly.type
_entity_poly.pdbx_seq_one_letter_code
_entity_poly.pdbx_strand_id
1 'polypeptide(L)'
;PRPQDFFACNAPIKGLYELGVEIEENSELDLLVSYKAHANDPRIADVCADMAAEMGEGKYYPDLLARMAQFELTLLDWADAHKGSKKYVAFADKCWPAFPSQFGFEPCYVNSRLVSRGIPVSCEVDIYGALSEYIGMCVTGDTVTLLDINNSVPKYIYDEEIAGKFPYTLTDTFMGFHCGNTPSCKMCADRAVKYQLIQHRLLEPAGSDPDFTRGTLEGDIAASDITFYRLQCDSEGNLRAYIAQGE
;
A
#
# COMPACT_ATOMS: atom_id res chain seq x y z
N PRO A 1 -1.61 17.83 -11.06
CA PRO A 1 -0.57 17.03 -11.78
C PRO A 1 0.40 16.43 -10.76
N ARG A 2 0.91 15.21 -10.98
CA ARG A 2 1.94 14.58 -10.13
C ARG A 2 3.13 15.53 -9.99
N PRO A 3 3.66 15.79 -8.76
CA PRO A 3 4.88 16.58 -8.62
C PRO A 3 5.98 16.00 -9.51
N GLN A 4 6.75 16.85 -10.18
CA GLN A 4 7.74 16.43 -11.18
C GLN A 4 8.78 15.45 -10.59
N ASP A 5 9.09 15.60 -9.30
CA ASP A 5 10.09 14.79 -8.60
C ASP A 5 9.50 13.50 -7.99
N PHE A 6 8.19 13.25 -8.16
CA PHE A 6 7.57 12.01 -7.75
C PHE A 6 7.66 11.03 -8.93
N PHE A 7 8.74 10.27 -9.02
CA PHE A 7 8.94 9.28 -10.08
C PHE A 7 8.26 7.95 -9.72
N ALA A 8 7.69 7.25 -10.71
CA ALA A 8 7.37 5.84 -10.53
C ALA A 8 8.67 5.06 -10.35
N CYS A 9 8.65 4.00 -9.54
CA CYS A 9 9.84 3.19 -9.31
C CYS A 9 10.19 2.42 -10.59
N ASN A 10 11.18 2.92 -11.33
CA ASN A 10 11.83 2.14 -12.38
C ASN A 10 13.08 1.49 -11.77
N ALA A 11 13.13 0.17 -11.74
CA ALA A 11 14.21 -0.57 -11.12
C ALA A 11 14.79 -1.65 -12.06
N PRO A 12 16.10 -1.94 -11.97
CA PRO A 12 16.71 -2.98 -12.79
C PRO A 12 16.09 -4.36 -12.52
N ILE A 13 15.55 -5.00 -13.56
CA ILE A 13 14.82 -6.28 -13.44
C ILE A 13 15.72 -7.53 -13.43
N LYS A 14 16.99 -7.41 -13.85
CA LYS A 14 17.94 -8.54 -13.92
C LYS A 14 18.04 -9.29 -12.58
N GLY A 15 18.19 -8.54 -11.48
CA GLY A 15 18.32 -9.13 -10.15
C GLY A 15 17.07 -9.91 -9.70
N LEU A 16 15.88 -9.49 -10.14
CA LEU A 16 14.64 -10.22 -9.85
C LEU A 16 14.61 -11.57 -10.58
N TYR A 17 14.97 -11.62 -11.86
CA TYR A 17 15.07 -12.88 -12.60
C TYR A 17 16.13 -13.83 -12.04
N GLU A 18 17.26 -13.31 -11.55
CA GLU A 18 18.30 -14.11 -10.89
C GLU A 18 17.82 -14.74 -9.58
N LEU A 19 16.84 -14.11 -8.91
CA LEU A 19 16.14 -14.67 -7.74
C LEU A 19 14.99 -15.62 -8.13
N GLY A 20 14.76 -15.86 -9.42
CA GLY A 20 13.66 -16.69 -9.92
C GLY A 20 12.30 -16.01 -9.89
N VAL A 21 12.26 -14.68 -9.74
CA VAL A 21 11.03 -13.90 -9.82
C VAL A 21 10.68 -13.67 -11.28
N GLU A 22 9.43 -13.95 -11.63
CA GLU A 22 8.86 -13.65 -12.94
C GLU A 22 8.14 -12.31 -12.86
N ILE A 23 8.34 -11.47 -13.88
CA ILE A 23 7.67 -10.18 -13.98
C ILE A 23 6.75 -10.24 -15.18
N GLU A 24 5.48 -9.93 -14.94
CA GLU A 24 4.48 -9.71 -15.96
C GLU A 24 4.07 -8.25 -15.96
N GLU A 25 4.38 -7.56 -17.06
CA GLU A 25 4.04 -6.14 -17.23
C GLU A 25 2.67 -6.01 -17.88
N ASN A 26 1.72 -5.41 -17.16
CA ASN A 26 0.38 -5.17 -17.64
C ASN A 26 0.06 -3.66 -17.66
N SER A 27 -0.79 -3.25 -18.59
CA SER A 27 -1.21 -1.85 -18.66
C SER A 27 -2.26 -1.54 -17.58
N GLU A 28 -2.19 -0.34 -16.99
CA GLU A 28 -3.29 0.20 -16.17
C GLU A 28 -4.62 0.23 -16.94
N LEU A 29 -4.58 0.32 -18.28
CA LEU A 29 -5.77 0.24 -19.11
C LEU A 29 -6.40 -1.15 -19.09
N ASP A 30 -5.59 -2.22 -19.11
CA ASP A 30 -6.09 -3.59 -19.07
C ASP A 30 -6.72 -3.88 -17.70
N LEU A 31 -6.09 -3.39 -16.62
CA LEU A 31 -6.67 -3.40 -15.28
C LEU A 31 -8.00 -2.65 -15.22
N LEU A 32 -8.09 -1.45 -15.81
CA LEU A 32 -9.34 -0.68 -15.86
C LEU A 32 -10.44 -1.40 -16.67
N VAL A 33 -10.08 -2.07 -17.77
CA VAL A 33 -11.02 -2.88 -18.56
C VAL A 33 -11.54 -4.06 -17.72
N SER A 34 -10.67 -4.76 -17.01
CA SER A 34 -11.07 -5.86 -16.11
C SER A 34 -11.93 -5.35 -14.95
N TYR A 35 -11.57 -4.23 -14.35
CA TYR A 35 -12.39 -3.58 -13.32
C TYR A 35 -13.79 -3.29 -13.83
N LYS A 36 -13.93 -2.68 -15.02
CA LYS A 36 -15.23 -2.42 -15.63
C LYS A 36 -16.02 -3.69 -15.93
N ALA A 37 -15.34 -4.79 -16.28
CA ALA A 37 -15.99 -6.08 -16.51
C ALA A 37 -16.55 -6.71 -15.22
N HIS A 38 -15.99 -6.40 -14.05
CA HIS A 38 -16.51 -6.80 -12.74
C HIS A 38 -17.72 -5.99 -12.27
N ALA A 39 -18.26 -5.08 -13.08
CA ALA A 39 -19.45 -4.33 -12.71
C ALA A 39 -20.64 -5.25 -12.42
N ASN A 40 -21.27 -5.05 -11.25
CA ASN A 40 -22.39 -5.87 -10.75
C ASN A 40 -22.05 -7.35 -10.49
N ASP A 41 -20.78 -7.68 -10.24
CA ASP A 41 -20.40 -9.02 -9.80
C ASP A 41 -21.20 -9.42 -8.54
N PRO A 42 -21.83 -10.62 -8.50
CA PRO A 42 -22.70 -11.02 -7.40
C PRO A 42 -21.96 -11.13 -6.05
N ARG A 43 -20.63 -11.28 -6.05
CA ARG A 43 -19.79 -11.34 -4.85
C ARG A 43 -19.60 -9.98 -4.18
N ILE A 44 -19.91 -8.86 -4.86
CA ILE A 44 -19.67 -7.50 -4.35
C ILE A 44 -20.36 -7.28 -3.00
N ALA A 45 -21.60 -7.77 -2.83
CA ALA A 45 -22.35 -7.56 -1.59
C ALA A 45 -21.65 -8.18 -0.38
N ASP A 46 -21.08 -9.37 -0.55
CA ASP A 46 -20.37 -10.09 0.52
C ASP A 46 -19.07 -9.38 0.89
N VAL A 47 -18.31 -8.90 -0.11
CA VAL A 47 -17.09 -8.13 0.12
C VAL A 47 -17.37 -6.79 0.79
N CYS A 48 -18.46 -6.11 0.44
CA CYS A 48 -18.91 -4.90 1.14
C CYS A 48 -19.22 -5.17 2.62
N ALA A 49 -19.89 -6.30 2.93
CA ALA A 49 -20.19 -6.68 4.30
C ALA A 49 -18.92 -6.98 5.10
N ASP A 50 -17.94 -7.65 4.48
CA ASP A 50 -16.62 -7.92 5.07
C ASP A 50 -15.85 -6.61 5.35
N MET A 51 -15.81 -5.67 4.39
CA MET A 51 -15.19 -4.36 4.58
C MET A 51 -15.84 -3.56 5.71
N ALA A 52 -17.18 -3.57 5.79
CA ALA A 52 -17.90 -2.89 6.86
C ALA A 52 -17.62 -3.51 8.24
N ALA A 53 -17.52 -4.84 8.31
CA ALA A 53 -17.17 -5.54 9.54
C ALA A 53 -15.72 -5.29 9.98
N GLU A 54 -14.77 -5.26 9.04
CA GLU A 54 -13.35 -4.96 9.32
C GLU A 54 -13.17 -3.57 9.93
N MET A 55 -13.83 -2.57 9.35
CA MET A 55 -13.63 -1.16 9.73
C MET A 55 -14.51 -0.72 10.89
N GLY A 56 -15.73 -1.26 10.99
CA GLY A 56 -16.72 -0.82 11.96
C GLY A 56 -17.46 0.46 11.58
N GLU A 57 -18.57 0.72 12.26
CA GLU A 57 -19.45 1.85 11.98
C GLU A 57 -18.73 3.20 12.10
N GLY A 58 -18.94 4.09 11.12
CA GLY A 58 -18.35 5.43 11.10
C GLY A 58 -16.87 5.49 10.71
N LYS A 59 -16.26 4.36 10.34
CA LYS A 59 -14.84 4.27 9.92
C LYS A 59 -14.64 4.06 8.41
N TYR A 60 -15.70 4.19 7.62
CA TYR A 60 -15.66 4.05 6.16
C TYR A 60 -16.77 4.86 5.48
N TYR A 61 -16.70 4.98 4.16
CA TYR A 61 -17.73 5.61 3.31
C TYR A 61 -18.65 4.52 2.72
N PRO A 62 -19.94 4.43 3.13
CA PRO A 62 -20.84 3.39 2.64
C PRO A 62 -21.04 3.40 1.12
N ASP A 63 -21.05 4.60 0.51
CA ASP A 63 -21.19 4.80 -0.94
C ASP A 63 -19.92 4.43 -1.74
N LEU A 64 -18.79 4.19 -1.06
CA LEU A 64 -17.52 3.83 -1.68
C LEU A 64 -17.29 2.32 -1.71
N LEU A 65 -17.93 1.57 -0.79
CA LEU A 65 -17.67 0.13 -0.60
C LEU A 65 -17.86 -0.67 -1.88
N ALA A 66 -18.92 -0.43 -2.65
CA ALA A 66 -19.19 -1.19 -3.87
C ALA A 66 -18.06 -1.06 -4.91
N ARG A 67 -17.48 0.14 -5.05
CA ARG A 67 -16.34 0.39 -5.96
C ARG A 67 -15.07 -0.30 -5.47
N MET A 68 -14.79 -0.18 -4.18
CA MET A 68 -13.62 -0.83 -3.56
C MET A 68 -13.73 -2.36 -3.59
N ALA A 69 -14.92 -2.91 -3.32
CA ALA A 69 -15.21 -4.34 -3.38
C ALA A 69 -15.07 -4.89 -4.81
N GLN A 70 -15.57 -4.16 -5.81
CA GLN A 70 -15.38 -4.49 -7.22
C GLN A 70 -13.89 -4.55 -7.58
N PHE A 71 -13.09 -3.60 -7.09
CA PHE A 71 -11.65 -3.59 -7.34
C PHE A 71 -10.90 -4.72 -6.61
N GLU A 72 -11.27 -5.02 -5.38
CA GLU A 72 -10.73 -6.16 -4.63
C GLU A 72 -10.95 -7.48 -5.39
N LEU A 73 -12.18 -7.71 -5.87
CA LEU A 73 -12.50 -8.87 -6.70
C LEU A 73 -11.71 -8.87 -8.00
N THR A 74 -11.57 -7.69 -8.62
CA THR A 74 -10.77 -7.54 -9.85
C THR A 74 -9.33 -8.01 -9.62
N LEU A 75 -8.67 -7.57 -8.54
CA LEU A 75 -7.30 -7.96 -8.24
C LEU A 75 -7.17 -9.44 -7.87
N LEU A 76 -8.13 -9.99 -7.13
CA LEU A 76 -8.13 -11.41 -6.75
C LEU A 76 -8.28 -12.31 -7.98
N ASP A 77 -9.24 -12.03 -8.85
CA ASP A 77 -9.45 -12.79 -10.09
C ASP A 77 -8.30 -12.55 -11.08
N TRP A 78 -7.74 -11.33 -11.11
CA TRP A 78 -6.55 -11.03 -11.90
C TRP A 78 -5.36 -11.87 -11.44
N ALA A 79 -5.11 -11.93 -10.12
CA ALA A 79 -4.05 -12.76 -9.56
C ALA A 79 -4.23 -14.22 -9.97
N ASP A 80 -5.43 -14.78 -9.83
CA ASP A 80 -5.70 -16.18 -10.17
C ASP A 80 -5.48 -16.47 -11.66
N ALA A 81 -5.98 -15.60 -12.54
CA ALA A 81 -5.87 -15.75 -13.98
C ALA A 81 -4.42 -15.68 -14.51
N HIS A 82 -3.58 -14.84 -13.87
CA HIS A 82 -2.20 -14.58 -14.33
C HIS A 82 -1.13 -15.36 -13.57
N LYS A 83 -1.49 -16.01 -12.46
CA LYS A 83 -0.58 -16.81 -11.62
C LYS A 83 0.14 -17.93 -12.38
N GLY A 84 -0.48 -18.48 -13.43
CA GLY A 84 0.08 -19.57 -14.22
C GLY A 84 0.47 -20.78 -13.37
N SER A 85 1.74 -21.17 -13.40
CA SER A 85 2.29 -22.27 -12.59
C SER A 85 2.86 -21.84 -11.24
N LYS A 86 2.88 -20.54 -10.94
CA LYS A 86 3.49 -20.02 -9.72
C LYS A 86 2.60 -20.30 -8.52
N LYS A 87 3.20 -20.38 -7.33
CA LYS A 87 2.44 -20.58 -6.09
C LYS A 87 1.95 -19.27 -5.47
N TYR A 88 2.64 -18.17 -5.73
CA TYR A 88 2.41 -16.87 -5.12
C TYR A 88 2.44 -15.77 -6.19
N VAL A 89 1.70 -14.70 -5.93
CA VAL A 89 1.61 -13.50 -6.77
C VAL A 89 1.77 -12.29 -5.85
N ALA A 90 2.43 -11.26 -6.35
CA ALA A 90 2.52 -9.96 -5.73
C ALA A 90 2.27 -8.89 -6.80
N PHE A 91 1.69 -7.78 -6.39
CA PHE A 91 1.40 -6.65 -7.26
C PHE A 91 2.36 -5.49 -6.97
N ALA A 92 2.65 -4.72 -8.01
CA ALA A 92 3.42 -3.48 -7.93
C ALA A 92 2.66 -2.43 -8.75
N ASP A 93 1.66 -1.84 -8.13
CA ASP A 93 0.63 -1.07 -8.82
C ASP A 93 0.93 0.42 -8.76
N LYS A 94 0.54 1.12 -9.82
CA LYS A 94 0.52 2.57 -9.82
C LYS A 94 -0.83 3.07 -9.29
N CYS A 95 -0.78 3.90 -8.26
CA CYS A 95 -1.97 4.41 -7.56
C CYS A 95 -2.31 5.88 -7.87
N TRP A 96 -1.45 6.62 -8.59
CA TRP A 96 -1.70 8.01 -9.01
C TRP A 96 -0.84 8.37 -10.26
N PRO A 97 -1.27 9.31 -11.12
CA PRO A 97 -2.39 10.25 -10.94
C PRO A 97 -3.70 9.86 -11.60
N ALA A 98 -3.70 8.90 -12.52
CA ALA A 98 -4.91 8.57 -13.27
C ALA A 98 -5.89 7.76 -12.43
N PHE A 99 -5.39 6.87 -11.58
CA PHE A 99 -6.19 5.89 -10.83
C PHE A 99 -7.41 6.51 -10.13
N PRO A 100 -7.28 7.55 -9.27
CA PRO A 100 -8.42 8.10 -8.55
C PRO A 100 -9.52 8.58 -9.48
N SER A 101 -9.16 9.31 -10.54
CA SER A 101 -10.13 9.84 -11.52
C SER A 101 -10.80 8.76 -12.38
N GLN A 102 -10.12 7.63 -12.63
CA GLN A 102 -10.63 6.58 -13.54
C GLN A 102 -11.41 5.48 -12.79
N PHE A 103 -11.00 5.16 -11.56
CA PHE A 103 -11.65 4.16 -10.72
C PHE A 103 -12.65 4.80 -9.75
N GLY A 104 -12.49 6.09 -9.46
CA GLY A 104 -13.36 6.87 -8.59
C GLY A 104 -13.00 6.78 -7.09
N PHE A 105 -11.80 6.31 -6.75
CA PHE A 105 -11.31 6.15 -5.38
C PHE A 105 -9.78 5.91 -5.35
N GLU A 106 -9.15 6.03 -4.18
CA GLU A 106 -7.77 5.64 -3.90
C GLU A 106 -7.66 4.15 -3.55
N PRO A 107 -6.71 3.39 -4.12
CA PRO A 107 -6.68 1.94 -3.95
C PRO A 107 -6.16 1.47 -2.58
N CYS A 108 -5.63 2.38 -1.76
CA CYS A 108 -4.77 2.05 -0.61
C CYS A 108 -5.43 1.10 0.40
N TYR A 109 -6.69 1.33 0.75
CA TYR A 109 -7.43 0.43 1.66
C TYR A 109 -7.57 -0.98 1.07
N VAL A 110 -7.93 -1.10 -0.22
CA VAL A 110 -8.05 -2.40 -0.89
C VAL A 110 -6.70 -3.11 -0.97
N ASN A 111 -5.64 -2.38 -1.31
CA ASN A 111 -4.28 -2.92 -1.34
C ASN A 111 -3.89 -3.48 0.05
N SER A 112 -4.16 -2.74 1.12
CA SER A 112 -3.90 -3.20 2.49
C SER A 112 -4.64 -4.49 2.86
N ARG A 113 -5.85 -4.70 2.30
CA ARG A 113 -6.65 -5.90 2.48
C ARG A 113 -6.12 -7.10 1.70
N LEU A 114 -5.52 -6.89 0.52
CA LEU A 114 -4.81 -7.96 -0.17
C LEU A 114 -3.55 -8.37 0.60
N VAL A 115 -2.80 -7.40 1.11
CA VAL A 115 -1.61 -7.62 1.95
C VAL A 115 -1.99 -8.43 3.19
N SER A 116 -3.12 -8.12 3.84
CA SER A 116 -3.60 -8.87 5.01
C SER A 116 -3.96 -10.34 4.71
N ARG A 117 -4.18 -10.66 3.44
CA ARG A 117 -4.48 -12.01 2.92
C ARG A 117 -3.27 -12.70 2.30
N GLY A 118 -2.07 -12.14 2.48
CA GLY A 118 -0.82 -12.74 2.02
C GLY A 118 -0.52 -12.47 0.54
N ILE A 119 -1.16 -11.48 -0.07
CA ILE A 119 -0.87 -11.01 -1.44
C ILE A 119 -0.29 -9.60 -1.33
N PRO A 120 1.04 -9.44 -1.39
CA PRO A 120 1.65 -8.11 -1.36
C PRO A 120 1.17 -7.23 -2.52
N VAL A 121 0.95 -5.95 -2.25
CA VAL A 121 0.57 -4.96 -3.25
C VAL A 121 1.38 -3.70 -2.99
N SER A 122 2.55 -3.60 -3.59
CA SER A 122 3.44 -2.46 -3.41
C SER A 122 2.96 -1.28 -4.26
N CYS A 123 2.95 -0.08 -3.68
CA CYS A 123 2.56 1.12 -4.41
C CYS A 123 3.68 1.62 -5.33
N GLU A 124 3.32 2.53 -6.25
CA GLU A 124 4.23 3.26 -7.12
C GLU A 124 5.09 2.40 -8.05
N VAL A 125 4.59 1.21 -8.40
CA VAL A 125 5.30 0.23 -9.24
C VAL A 125 6.61 -0.24 -8.59
N ASP A 126 6.69 -0.19 -7.26
CA ASP A 126 7.88 -0.61 -6.52
C ASP A 126 7.97 -2.15 -6.44
N ILE A 127 8.48 -2.75 -7.53
CA ILE A 127 8.66 -4.20 -7.69
C ILE A 127 9.60 -4.82 -6.64
N TYR A 128 10.59 -4.08 -6.16
CA TYR A 128 11.48 -4.55 -5.09
C TYR A 128 10.81 -4.41 -3.72
N GLY A 129 9.97 -3.41 -3.53
CA GLY A 129 9.05 -3.30 -2.39
C GLY A 129 8.12 -4.52 -2.31
N ALA A 130 7.47 -4.88 -3.42
CA ALA A 130 6.58 -6.04 -3.49
C ALA A 130 7.28 -7.34 -3.11
N LEU A 131 8.50 -7.55 -3.65
CA LEU A 131 9.32 -8.70 -3.27
C LEU A 131 9.79 -8.64 -1.81
N SER A 132 10.11 -7.46 -1.29
CA SER A 132 10.50 -7.29 0.11
C SER A 132 9.36 -7.63 1.06
N GLU A 133 8.13 -7.20 0.75
CA GLU A 133 6.94 -7.55 1.51
C GLU A 133 6.68 -9.06 1.47
N TYR A 134 6.79 -9.68 0.28
CA TYR A 134 6.65 -11.13 0.14
C TYR A 134 7.67 -11.91 0.98
N ILE A 135 8.95 -11.51 0.95
CA ILE A 135 10.00 -12.12 1.76
C ILE A 135 9.68 -11.95 3.24
N GLY A 136 9.27 -10.74 3.65
CA GLY A 136 8.84 -10.45 5.02
C GLY A 136 7.75 -11.39 5.50
N MET A 137 6.66 -11.52 4.73
CA MET A 137 5.55 -12.44 5.04
C MET A 137 6.01 -13.89 5.14
N CYS A 138 6.91 -14.33 4.24
CA CYS A 138 7.42 -15.70 4.26
C CYS A 138 8.27 -16.00 5.50
N VAL A 139 9.03 -15.01 5.98
CA VAL A 139 9.91 -15.17 7.15
C VAL A 139 9.11 -15.09 8.46
N THR A 140 8.13 -14.20 8.54
CA THR A 140 7.37 -13.97 9.79
C THR A 140 6.15 -14.87 9.93
N GLY A 141 5.57 -15.34 8.81
CA GLY A 141 4.24 -15.95 8.81
C GLY A 141 3.12 -14.96 9.14
N ASP A 142 3.40 -13.66 9.07
CA ASP A 142 2.51 -12.56 9.42
C ASP A 142 2.53 -11.49 8.32
N THR A 143 1.54 -10.61 8.35
CA THR A 143 1.41 -9.46 7.46
C THR A 143 2.50 -8.42 7.75
N VAL A 144 2.91 -7.71 6.71
CA VAL A 144 3.93 -6.64 6.77
C VAL A 144 3.36 -5.38 6.13
N THR A 145 4.10 -4.27 6.20
CA THR A 145 3.71 -3.02 5.55
C THR A 145 4.92 -2.38 4.88
N LEU A 146 4.70 -1.80 3.70
CA LEU A 146 5.63 -0.86 3.08
C LEU A 146 5.43 0.53 3.70
N LEU A 147 6.53 1.24 3.98
CA LEU A 147 6.52 2.59 4.53
C LEU A 147 7.49 3.49 3.77
N ASP A 148 7.09 4.73 3.55
CA ASP A 148 7.95 5.83 3.13
C ASP A 148 8.73 6.37 4.33
N ILE A 149 10.05 6.39 4.20
CA ILE A 149 10.97 7.05 5.14
C ILE A 149 11.57 8.26 4.43
N ASN A 150 11.00 9.44 4.66
CA ASN A 150 11.52 10.68 4.07
C ASN A 150 12.03 11.69 5.09
N ASN A 151 11.68 11.53 6.38
CA ASN A 151 11.96 12.51 7.42
C ASN A 151 12.51 11.83 8.68
N SER A 152 13.51 12.44 9.31
CA SER A 152 13.86 12.18 10.70
C SER A 152 12.81 12.77 11.63
N VAL A 153 12.66 12.23 12.84
CA VAL A 153 11.80 12.86 13.86
C VAL A 153 12.34 14.26 14.17
N PRO A 154 11.50 15.32 14.10
CA PRO A 154 11.92 16.66 14.48
C PRO A 154 12.38 16.74 15.94
N LYS A 155 13.39 17.57 16.22
CA LYS A 155 13.96 17.70 17.58
C LYS A 155 12.91 17.97 18.66
N TYR A 156 11.90 18.79 18.39
CA TYR A 156 10.88 19.12 19.39
C TYR A 156 10.02 17.88 19.75
N ILE A 157 9.63 17.06 18.77
CA ILE A 157 8.91 15.81 19.02
C ILE A 157 9.78 14.84 19.82
N TYR A 158 11.06 14.72 19.47
CA TYR A 158 11.99 13.88 20.23
C TYR A 158 12.12 14.36 21.68
N ASP A 159 12.33 15.66 21.91
CA ASP A 159 12.49 16.22 23.25
C ASP A 159 11.22 16.04 24.12
N GLU A 160 10.03 16.13 23.53
CA GLU A 160 8.74 16.00 24.22
C GLU A 160 8.32 14.53 24.43
N GLU A 161 8.50 13.68 23.41
CA GLU A 161 7.90 12.35 23.36
C GLU A 161 8.87 11.18 23.53
N ILE A 162 10.18 11.39 23.37
CA ILE A 162 11.15 10.29 23.32
C ILE A 162 12.26 10.44 24.37
N ALA A 163 12.82 11.65 24.51
CA ALA A 163 13.97 11.92 25.36
C ALA A 163 13.69 11.56 26.83
N GLY A 164 14.53 10.67 27.39
CA GLY A 164 14.41 10.21 28.77
C GLY A 164 13.28 9.19 29.03
N LYS A 165 12.40 8.95 28.04
CA LYS A 165 11.40 7.86 28.05
C LYS A 165 11.97 6.58 27.42
N PHE A 166 12.78 6.71 26.37
CA PHE A 166 13.40 5.61 25.64
C PHE A 166 14.92 5.76 25.56
N PRO A 167 15.69 4.66 25.42
CA PRO A 167 17.15 4.68 25.33
C PRO A 167 17.67 5.03 23.92
N TYR A 168 16.97 5.90 23.20
CA TYR A 168 17.30 6.32 21.83
C TYR A 168 17.89 7.73 21.81
N THR A 169 18.76 7.99 20.84
CA THR A 169 19.19 9.33 20.46
C THR A 169 18.33 9.88 19.33
N LEU A 170 18.37 11.19 19.10
CA LEU A 170 17.60 11.82 18.02
C LEU A 170 17.84 11.16 16.65
N THR A 171 19.08 10.75 16.38
CA THR A 171 19.48 10.14 15.10
C THR A 171 19.04 8.69 14.95
N ASP A 172 18.56 8.05 16.01
CA ASP A 172 18.00 6.70 15.97
C ASP A 172 16.51 6.72 15.58
N THR A 173 15.90 7.90 15.47
CA THR A 173 14.45 8.07 15.27
C THR A 173 14.13 8.61 13.88
N PHE A 174 13.09 8.05 13.26
CA PHE A 174 12.59 8.46 11.94
C PHE A 174 11.06 8.44 11.91
N MET A 175 10.46 9.07 10.90
CA MET A 175 9.03 9.00 10.66
C MET A 175 8.76 8.11 9.45
N GLY A 176 8.08 6.99 9.69
CA GLY A 176 7.55 6.11 8.66
C GLY A 176 6.06 6.38 8.45
N PHE A 177 5.64 6.56 7.20
CA PHE A 177 4.22 6.70 6.87
C PHE A 177 3.95 6.09 5.49
N HIS A 178 2.69 5.88 5.15
CA HIS A 178 2.28 5.53 3.79
C HIS A 178 0.88 6.11 3.54
N CYS A 179 0.42 6.18 2.30
CA CYS A 179 -0.95 6.58 1.97
C CYS A 179 -2.05 5.57 2.40
N GLY A 180 -1.73 4.61 3.27
CA GLY A 180 -2.69 3.65 3.84
C GLY A 180 -2.60 2.23 3.29
N ASN A 181 -1.48 1.85 2.66
CA ASN A 181 -1.21 0.46 2.29
C ASN A 181 -0.63 -0.33 3.49
N THR A 182 -1.25 -0.17 4.65
CA THR A 182 -0.85 -0.81 5.90
C THR A 182 -2.01 -1.65 6.38
N PRO A 183 -1.86 -2.98 6.56
CA PRO A 183 -2.94 -3.82 7.02
C PRO A 183 -3.57 -3.30 8.30
N SER A 184 -4.90 -3.29 8.35
CA SER A 184 -5.68 -2.73 9.46
C SER A 184 -5.33 -3.37 10.83
N CYS A 185 -4.90 -4.63 10.83
CA CYS A 185 -4.43 -5.36 12.00
C CYS A 185 -3.07 -4.87 12.56
N LYS A 186 -2.32 -4.08 11.79
CA LYS A 186 -1.06 -3.42 12.19
C LYS A 186 -1.27 -1.98 12.65
N MET A 187 -2.51 -1.52 12.74
CA MET A 187 -2.86 -0.14 13.08
C MET A 187 -3.69 -0.07 14.36
N CYS A 188 -3.65 1.08 15.01
CA CYS A 188 -4.50 1.43 16.13
C CYS A 188 -5.99 1.34 15.78
N ALA A 189 -6.83 1.16 16.80
CA ALA A 189 -8.26 0.92 16.64
C ALA A 189 -9.05 2.13 16.11
N ASP A 190 -8.45 3.32 16.15
CA ASP A 190 -9.05 4.56 15.68
C ASP A 190 -8.89 4.79 14.16
N ARG A 191 -8.17 3.90 13.47
CA ARG A 191 -8.02 3.90 12.00
C ARG A 191 -9.36 4.04 11.27
N ALA A 192 -9.36 4.71 10.12
CA ALA A 192 -10.54 4.90 9.29
C ALA A 192 -10.17 5.00 7.80
N VAL A 193 -11.08 4.60 6.93
CA VAL A 193 -10.99 4.96 5.51
C VAL A 193 -11.30 6.45 5.36
N LYS A 194 -10.34 7.21 4.83
CA LYS A 194 -10.40 8.66 4.60
C LYS A 194 -10.06 8.98 3.14
N TYR A 195 -9.36 10.08 2.90
CA TYR A 195 -9.02 10.57 1.57
C TYR A 195 -7.57 11.07 1.53
N GLN A 196 -6.97 11.09 0.33
CA GLN A 196 -5.60 11.54 0.17
C GLN A 196 -5.57 13.08 0.07
N LEU A 197 -5.05 13.74 1.10
CA LEU A 197 -5.06 15.20 1.26
C LEU A 197 -4.35 15.98 0.13
N ILE A 198 -3.19 15.53 -0.31
CA ILE A 198 -2.43 16.13 -1.41
C ILE A 198 -3.19 15.94 -2.73
N GLN A 199 -3.74 14.75 -2.97
CA GLN A 199 -4.47 14.44 -4.18
C GLN A 199 -5.76 15.25 -4.29
N HIS A 200 -6.53 15.35 -3.19
CA HIS A 200 -7.71 16.20 -3.09
C HIS A 200 -7.37 17.66 -3.47
N ARG A 201 -6.31 18.23 -2.89
CA ARG A 201 -5.87 19.61 -3.20
C ARG A 201 -5.46 19.82 -4.66
N LEU A 202 -4.98 18.77 -5.34
CA LEU A 202 -4.37 18.87 -6.67
C LEU A 202 -5.30 18.40 -7.81
N LEU A 203 -6.28 17.55 -7.54
CA LEU A 203 -7.16 16.95 -8.54
C LEU A 203 -8.62 17.40 -8.41
N GLU A 204 -9.06 17.78 -7.22
CA GLU A 204 -10.45 18.18 -6.97
C GLU A 204 -10.57 19.71 -6.79
N PRO A 205 -11.76 20.29 -7.02
CA PRO A 205 -11.96 21.72 -6.85
C PRO A 205 -11.62 22.20 -5.44
N ALA A 206 -10.91 23.32 -5.32
CA ALA A 206 -10.53 23.86 -4.02
C ALA A 206 -11.76 24.14 -3.14
N GLY A 207 -11.78 23.55 -1.93
CA GLY A 207 -12.86 23.71 -0.97
C GLY A 207 -14.08 22.81 -1.20
N SER A 208 -14.03 21.88 -2.15
CA SER A 208 -15.05 20.83 -2.26
C SER A 208 -14.88 19.78 -1.17
N ASP A 209 -15.93 19.00 -0.91
CA ASP A 209 -15.77 17.75 -0.18
C ASP A 209 -14.95 16.74 -1.03
N PRO A 210 -14.19 15.83 -0.41
CA PRO A 210 -13.47 14.79 -1.14
C PRO A 210 -14.43 13.83 -1.84
N ASP A 211 -14.18 13.54 -3.12
CA ASP A 211 -14.99 12.62 -3.91
C ASP A 211 -14.16 11.42 -4.39
N PHE A 212 -13.49 11.52 -5.53
CA PHE A 212 -12.74 10.40 -6.11
C PHE A 212 -11.37 10.20 -5.48
N THR A 213 -10.97 11.05 -4.53
CA THR A 213 -9.73 10.94 -3.75
C THR A 213 -9.93 10.26 -2.38
N ARG A 214 -11.13 9.72 -2.12
CA ARG A 214 -11.44 8.88 -0.95
C ARG A 214 -10.92 7.46 -1.16
N GLY A 215 -10.49 6.76 -0.11
CA GLY A 215 -10.04 5.36 -0.16
C GLY A 215 -8.72 5.07 0.56
N THR A 216 -8.07 6.09 1.15
CA THR A 216 -6.88 5.88 1.99
C THR A 216 -7.27 5.26 3.33
N LEU A 217 -6.41 4.43 3.90
CA LEU A 217 -6.56 3.98 5.29
C LEU A 217 -5.65 4.83 6.18
N GLU A 218 -6.25 5.62 7.08
CA GLU A 218 -5.52 6.56 7.94
C GLU A 218 -5.65 6.16 9.41
N GLY A 219 -4.54 6.18 10.13
CA GLY A 219 -4.43 5.91 11.56
C GLY A 219 -2.98 5.70 11.96
N ASP A 220 -2.72 5.59 13.26
CA ASP A 220 -1.39 5.31 13.77
C ASP A 220 -1.05 3.82 13.62
N ILE A 221 0.22 3.52 13.34
CA ILE A 221 0.73 2.14 13.38
C ILE A 221 0.78 1.71 14.85
N ALA A 222 0.33 0.48 15.13
CA ALA A 222 0.36 -0.06 16.48
C ALA A 222 1.81 -0.33 16.89
N ALA A 223 2.19 0.07 18.11
CA ALA A 223 3.54 -0.14 18.64
C ALA A 223 3.90 -1.64 18.72
N SER A 224 5.09 -2.00 18.27
CA SER A 224 5.59 -3.38 18.27
C SER A 224 7.08 -3.42 17.95
N ASP A 225 7.80 -4.46 18.39
CA ASP A 225 9.13 -4.73 17.84
C ASP A 225 9.06 -4.94 16.32
N ILE A 226 9.99 -4.34 15.58
CA ILE A 226 10.03 -4.37 14.11
C ILE A 226 11.40 -4.76 13.56
N THR A 227 11.38 -5.29 12.34
CA THR A 227 12.56 -5.41 11.49
C THR A 227 12.29 -4.65 10.20
N PHE A 228 13.08 -3.60 9.95
CA PHE A 228 13.16 -2.96 8.66
C PHE A 228 13.89 -3.88 7.71
N TYR A 229 13.30 -4.09 6.54
CA TYR A 229 13.93 -4.81 5.47
C TYR A 229 13.63 -4.14 4.14
N ARG A 230 14.69 -3.88 3.37
CA ARG A 230 14.57 -3.38 2.00
C ARG A 230 15.52 -4.15 1.11
N LEU A 231 14.98 -4.99 0.24
CA LEU A 231 15.70 -5.48 -0.92
C LEU A 231 15.67 -4.40 -2.00
N GLN A 232 16.77 -4.23 -2.71
CA GLN A 232 16.87 -3.32 -3.84
C GLN A 232 17.99 -3.75 -4.79
N CYS A 233 18.11 -3.03 -5.89
CA CYS A 233 19.18 -3.22 -6.86
C CYS A 233 19.81 -1.87 -7.19
N ASP A 234 21.13 -1.81 -7.22
CA ASP A 234 21.84 -0.58 -7.60
C ASP A 234 21.88 -0.39 -9.12
N SER A 235 22.41 0.75 -9.57
CA SER A 235 22.50 1.10 -10.99
C SER A 235 23.38 0.17 -11.82
N GLU A 236 24.24 -0.63 -11.18
CA GLU A 236 25.10 -1.62 -11.84
C GLU A 236 24.43 -2.99 -11.91
N GLY A 237 23.23 -3.14 -11.35
CA GLY A 237 22.49 -4.40 -11.33
C GLY A 237 22.86 -5.31 -10.15
N ASN A 238 23.58 -4.81 -9.14
CA ASN A 238 23.90 -5.59 -7.96
C ASN A 238 22.75 -5.54 -6.95
N LEU A 239 22.31 -6.71 -6.49
CA LEU A 239 21.36 -6.83 -5.40
C LEU A 239 21.97 -6.33 -4.08
N ARG A 240 21.21 -5.54 -3.35
CA ARG A 240 21.57 -5.03 -2.02
C ARG A 240 20.37 -5.14 -1.11
N ALA A 241 20.64 -5.36 0.18
CA ALA A 241 19.59 -5.32 1.19
C ALA A 241 20.04 -4.47 2.37
N TYR A 242 19.08 -3.76 2.98
CA TYR A 242 19.21 -3.15 4.29
C TYR A 242 18.36 -3.92 5.28
N ILE A 243 18.92 -4.13 6.47
CA ILE A 243 18.20 -4.70 7.60
C ILE A 243 18.55 -3.90 8.86
N ALA A 244 17.53 -3.53 9.61
CA ALA A 244 17.67 -2.88 10.92
C ALA A 244 16.54 -3.36 11.83
N GLN A 245 16.80 -3.44 13.13
CA GLN A 245 15.80 -3.82 14.12
C GLN A 245 15.50 -2.63 15.03
N GLY A 246 14.27 -2.53 15.50
CA GLY A 246 13.79 -1.45 16.36
C GLY A 246 12.41 -1.76 16.93
N GLU A 247 11.68 -0.71 17.32
CA GLU A 247 10.29 -0.73 17.79
C GLU A 247 9.46 0.39 17.15
#